data_AF-A0A2D4PBI7-F1
#
_entry.id   AF-A0A2D4PBI7-F1
#
_cell.length_a   1.000
_cell.length_b   1.000
_cell.length_c   1.000
_cell.angle_alpha   90.00
_cell.angle_beta   90.00
_cell.angle_gamma   90.00
#
_symmetry.space_group_name_H-M   'P 1'
#
loop_
_entity.id
_entity.type
_entity.pdbx_description
1 polymer ?
#
loop_
_entity_poly.entity_id
_entity_poly.type
_entity_poly.pdbx_seq_one_letter_code
_entity_poly.pdbx_strand_id
1 'polypeptide(L)'
;SLHLPVPSTCPDGFKILMKQTWQSKPRNRPSFRQTLMHLDIASADVLATPQETYFKSQAEWREEVKKHFEKIKSEGTCIHRLDEELIRRRREELRHALDIRE
;
A
#
# COMPACT_ATOMS: atom_id res chain seq x y z
N SER A 1 -8.15 2.03 -1.42
CA SER A 1 -7.36 2.63 -2.51
C SER A 1 -6.03 1.89 -2.55
N LEU A 2 -5.62 1.34 -3.70
CA LEU A 2 -4.34 0.66 -3.84
C LEU A 2 -3.26 1.71 -4.13
N HIS A 3 -2.41 1.99 -3.16
CA HIS A 3 -1.23 2.83 -3.31
C HIS A 3 -0.03 2.16 -2.63
N LEU A 4 1.18 2.56 -3.02
CA LEU A 4 2.39 2.06 -2.38
C LEU A 4 2.41 2.47 -0.89
N PRO A 5 3.01 1.66 0.00
CA PRO A 5 3.21 2.05 1.39
C PRO A 5 4.20 3.22 1.48
N VAL A 6 3.82 4.25 2.23
CA VAL A 6 4.73 5.36 2.58
C VAL A 6 5.36 5.03 3.93
N PRO A 7 6.71 4.96 4.03
CA PRO A 7 7.37 4.66 5.30
C PRO A 7 7.01 5.66 6.39
N SER A 8 6.85 5.16 7.61
CA SER A 8 6.44 5.93 8.79
C SER A 8 7.35 7.12 9.09
N THR A 9 8.66 6.96 8.90
CA THR A 9 9.69 7.99 9.16
C THR A 9 10.15 8.74 7.90
N CYS A 10 9.46 8.56 6.77
CA CYS A 10 9.70 9.38 5.57
C CYS A 10 9.42 10.88 5.87
N PRO A 11 10.21 11.84 5.36
CA PRO A 11 9.94 13.26 5.63
C PRO A 11 8.55 13.70 5.17
N ASP A 12 7.87 14.48 6.00
CA ASP A 12 6.42 14.75 5.83
C ASP A 12 6.09 15.48 4.52
N GLY A 13 6.98 16.37 4.04
CA GLY A 13 6.82 17.00 2.73
C GLY A 13 6.69 15.99 1.59
N PHE A 14 7.53 14.96 1.58
CA PHE A 14 7.46 13.87 0.61
C PHE A 14 6.24 12.95 0.85
N LYS A 15 5.89 12.67 2.12
CA LYS A 15 4.68 11.89 2.44
C LYS A 15 3.42 12.55 1.88
N ILE A 16 3.28 13.86 2.08
CA ILE A 16 2.14 14.65 1.60
C ILE A 16 2.11 14.66 0.07
N LEU A 17 3.25 14.93 -0.57
CA LEU A 17 3.33 14.97 -2.03
C LEU A 17 2.96 13.62 -2.68
N MET A 18 3.44 12.50 -2.13
CA MET A 18 3.04 11.16 -2.61
C MET A 18 1.53 10.92 -2.45
N LYS A 19 0.96 11.25 -1.29
CA LYS A 19 -0.49 11.11 -1.04
C LYS A 19 -1.34 11.98 -1.97
N GLN A 20 -0.86 13.16 -2.36
CA GLN A 20 -1.52 14.04 -3.33
C GLN A 20 -1.43 13.51 -4.77
N THR A 21 -0.26 12.98 -5.17
CA THR A 21 -0.08 12.43 -6.53
C THR A 21 -0.82 11.11 -6.74
N TRP A 22 -1.07 10.33 -5.68
CA TRP A 22 -1.83 9.08 -5.73
C TRP A 22 -3.34 9.23 -5.50
N GLN A 23 -3.89 10.45 -5.55
CA GLN A 23 -5.34 10.64 -5.44
C GLN A 23 -6.10 9.87 -6.53
N SER A 24 -7.14 9.13 -6.13
CA SER A 24 -7.91 8.29 -7.05
C SER A 24 -8.63 9.13 -8.12
N LYS A 25 -9.11 10.32 -7.75
CA LYS A 25 -9.71 11.27 -8.70
C LYS A 25 -8.61 12.09 -9.38
N PRO A 26 -8.45 12.02 -10.72
CA PRO A 26 -7.36 12.72 -11.42
C PRO A 26 -7.33 14.22 -11.16
N ARG A 27 -8.51 14.86 -11.07
CA ARG A 27 -8.64 16.30 -10.79
C ARG A 27 -8.12 16.74 -9.41
N ASN A 28 -7.92 15.81 -8.48
CA ASN A 28 -7.40 16.11 -7.15
C ASN A 28 -5.86 15.99 -7.10
N ARG A 29 -5.22 15.55 -8.18
CA ARG A 29 -3.76 15.45 -8.26
C ARG A 29 -3.17 16.83 -8.57
N PRO A 30 -2.00 17.17 -8.01
CA PRO A 30 -1.35 18.44 -8.28
C PRO A 30 -0.90 18.52 -9.73
N SER A 31 -0.93 19.73 -10.29
CA SER A 31 -0.24 20.05 -11.55
C SER A 31 1.29 19.96 -11.35
N PHE A 32 2.05 19.84 -12.44
CA PHE A 32 3.51 19.86 -12.36
C PHE A 32 4.06 21.13 -11.70
N ARG A 33 3.43 22.29 -11.93
CA ARG A 33 3.82 23.54 -11.25
C ARG A 33 3.69 23.44 -9.74
N GLN A 34 2.59 22.86 -9.24
CA GLN A 34 2.39 22.63 -7.80
C GLN A 34 3.37 21.56 -7.27
N THR A 35 3.60 20.49 -8.03
CA THR A 35 4.59 19.46 -7.68
C THR A 35 5.99 20.05 -7.51
N LEU A 36 6.42 20.92 -8.43
CA LEU A 36 7.72 21.60 -8.34
C LEU A 36 7.82 22.48 -7.09
N MET A 37 6.76 23.26 -6.78
CA MET A 37 6.71 24.08 -5.57
C MET A 37 6.80 23.24 -4.29
N HIS A 38 6.09 22.11 -4.23
CA HIS A 38 6.18 21.20 -3.09
C HIS A 38 7.55 20.54 -2.97
N LEU A 39 8.18 20.18 -4.08
CA LEU A 39 9.53 19.60 -4.09
C LEU A 39 10.58 20.59 -3.59
N ASP A 40 10.50 21.86 -4.00
CA ASP A 40 11.42 22.91 -3.55
C ASP A 40 11.42 23.01 -2.01
N ILE A 41 10.24 23.11 -1.42
CA ILE A 41 10.06 23.17 0.04
C ILE A 41 10.50 21.87 0.72
N ALA A 42 10.03 20.71 0.23
CA ALA A 42 10.32 19.41 0.87
C ALA A 42 11.79 18.98 0.75
N SER A 43 12.50 19.46 -0.27
CA SER A 43 13.90 19.12 -0.50
C SER A 43 14.83 19.70 0.58
N ALA A 44 14.45 20.82 1.20
CA ALA A 44 15.27 21.50 2.21
C ALA A 44 15.64 20.55 3.37
N ASP A 45 14.69 19.79 3.89
CA ASP A 45 14.90 18.87 5.01
C ASP A 45 15.87 17.73 4.64
N VAL A 46 15.70 17.15 3.45
CA VAL A 46 16.55 16.05 2.97
C VAL A 46 17.95 16.53 2.64
N LEU A 47 18.08 17.70 2.02
CA LEU A 47 19.37 18.31 1.69
C LEU A 47 20.15 18.75 2.94
N ALA A 48 19.44 19.13 4.01
CA ALA A 48 20.06 19.43 5.30
C ALA A 48 20.47 18.18 6.10
N THR A 49 19.94 17.00 5.73
CA THR A 49 20.22 15.75 6.44
C THR A 49 21.58 15.17 6.02
N PRO A 50 22.47 14.82 6.96
CA PRO A 50 23.73 14.15 6.62
C PRO A 50 23.50 12.86 5.84
N GLN A 51 24.34 12.61 4.85
CA GLN A 51 24.18 11.47 3.94
C GLN A 51 24.15 10.11 4.67
N GLU A 52 24.98 9.94 5.69
CA GLU A 52 24.99 8.71 6.50
C GLU A 52 23.65 8.49 7.22
N THR A 53 23.10 9.56 7.81
CA THR A 53 21.78 9.53 8.46
C THR A 53 20.69 9.20 7.46
N TYR A 54 20.69 9.85 6.28
CA TYR A 54 19.73 9.58 5.22
C TYR A 54 19.76 8.11 4.78
N PHE A 55 20.94 7.53 4.56
CA PHE A 55 21.05 6.13 4.13
C PHE A 55 20.65 5.14 5.23
N LYS A 56 20.92 5.45 6.50
CA LYS A 56 20.40 4.65 7.63
C LYS A 56 18.87 4.63 7.63
N SER A 57 18.22 5.80 7.57
CA SER A 57 16.75 5.88 7.46
C SER A 57 16.22 5.20 6.20
N GLN A 58 16.91 5.33 5.07
CA GLN A 58 16.50 4.67 3.82
C GLN A 58 16.54 3.14 3.94
N ALA A 59 17.53 2.57 4.64
CA ALA A 59 17.59 1.13 4.88
C ALA A 59 16.39 0.66 5.72
N GLU A 60 16.01 1.41 6.76
CA GLU A 60 14.82 1.14 7.56
C GLU A 60 13.53 1.21 6.71
N TRP A 61 13.41 2.22 5.85
CA TRP A 61 12.27 2.36 4.93
C TRP A 61 12.12 1.17 4.00
N ARG A 62 13.23 0.64 3.45
CA ARG A 62 13.20 -0.54 2.58
C ARG A 62 12.65 -1.76 3.32
N GLU A 63 13.06 -1.96 4.56
CA GLU A 63 12.59 -3.07 5.38
C GLU A 63 11.12 -2.90 5.77
N GLU A 64 10.69 -1.69 6.11
CA GLU A 64 9.28 -1.39 6.41
C GLU A 64 8.37 -1.69 5.20
N VAL A 65 8.77 -1.23 4.01
CA VAL A 65 8.04 -1.46 2.76
C VAL A 65 8.01 -2.96 2.41
N LYS A 66 9.12 -3.67 2.59
CA LYS A 66 9.20 -5.11 2.36
C LYS A 66 8.22 -5.89 3.25
N LYS A 67 8.23 -5.62 4.56
CA LYS A 67 7.29 -6.21 5.52
C LYS A 67 5.83 -5.92 5.15
N HIS A 68 5.55 -4.71 4.68
CA HIS A 68 4.20 -4.35 4.25
C HIS A 68 3.74 -5.17 3.03
N PHE A 69 4.61 -5.38 2.04
CA PHE A 69 4.29 -6.24 0.90
C PHE A 69 4.12 -7.72 1.27
N GLU A 70 4.95 -8.23 2.19
CA GLU A 70 4.79 -9.59 2.73
C GLU A 70 3.42 -9.77 3.40
N LYS A 71 2.97 -8.76 4.15
CA LYS A 71 1.62 -8.72 4.73
C LYS A 71 0.51 -8.73 3.67
N ILE A 72 0.62 -7.88 2.64
CA ILE A 72 -0.37 -7.87 1.54
C ILE A 72 -0.45 -9.24 0.87
N LYS A 73 0.69 -9.90 0.64
CA LYS A 73 0.75 -11.22 0.01
C LYS A 73 0.11 -12.30 0.89
N SER A 74 0.39 -12.29 2.19
CA SER A 74 -0.19 -13.27 3.12
C SER A 74 -1.70 -13.08 3.29
N GLU A 75 -2.17 -11.83 3.41
CA GLU A 75 -3.60 -11.50 3.48
C GLU A 75 -4.34 -11.88 2.19
N GLY A 76 -3.77 -11.57 1.02
CA GLY A 76 -4.35 -11.99 -0.27
C GLY A 76 -4.49 -13.51 -0.38
N THR A 77 -3.49 -14.26 0.08
CA THR A 77 -3.53 -15.73 0.09
C THR A 77 -4.59 -16.26 1.06
N CYS A 78 -4.77 -15.61 2.21
CA CYS A 78 -5.80 -15.96 3.20
C CYS A 78 -7.22 -15.78 2.62
N ILE A 79 -7.47 -14.67 1.92
CA ILE A 79 -8.76 -14.38 1.29
C ILE A 79 -9.12 -15.46 0.27
N HIS A 80 -8.19 -15.82 -0.62
CA HIS A 80 -8.42 -16.87 -1.61
C HIS A 80 -8.76 -18.22 -0.98
N ARG A 81 -8.08 -18.60 0.11
CA ARG A 81 -8.38 -19.85 0.84
C ARG A 81 -9.78 -19.84 1.46
N LEU A 82 -10.21 -18.72 2.01
CA LEU A 82 -11.55 -18.59 2.60
C LEU A 82 -12.64 -18.68 1.52
N ASP A 83 -12.42 -18.06 0.37
CA ASP A 83 -13.35 -18.14 -0.77
C ASP A 83 -13.48 -19.59 -1.29
N GLU A 84 -12.37 -20.31 -1.44
CA GLU A 84 -12.40 -21.72 -1.86
C GLU A 84 -13.16 -22.61 -0.87
N GLU A 85 -12.93 -22.40 0.44
CA GLU A 85 -13.61 -23.16 1.50
C GLU A 85 -15.12 -22.88 1.51
N LEU A 86 -15.54 -21.62 1.28
CA LEU A 86 -16.95 -21.25 1.15
C LEU A 86 -17.60 -21.91 -0.08
N ILE A 87 -16.91 -21.91 -1.22
CA ILE A 87 -17.38 -22.57 -2.45
C ILE A 87 -17.53 -24.09 -2.22
N ARG A 88 -16.56 -24.72 -1.55
CA ARG A 88 -16.59 -26.15 -1.22
C ARG A 88 -17.80 -26.49 -0.35
N ARG A 89 -18.01 -25.76 0.75
CA ARG A 89 -19.18 -25.96 1.63
C ARG A 89 -20.50 -25.81 0.88
N ARG A 90 -20.61 -24.78 0.04
CA ARG A 90 -21.83 -24.53 -0.75
C ARG A 90 -22.14 -25.68 -1.70
N ARG A 91 -21.11 -26.29 -2.31
CA ARG A 91 -21.27 -27.48 -3.18
C ARG A 91 -21.72 -28.69 -2.39
N GLU A 92 -21.19 -28.90 -1.19
CA GLU A 92 -21.57 -30.01 -0.31
C GLU A 92 -23.02 -29.88 0.18
N GLU A 93 -23.43 -28.68 0.62
CA GLU A 93 -24.81 -28.37 0.97
C GLU A 93 -25.77 -28.64 -0.19
N LEU A 94 -25.41 -28.21 -1.40
CA LEU A 94 -26.24 -28.43 -2.59
C LEU A 94 -26.36 -29.92 -2.92
N ARG A 95 -25.27 -30.68 -2.84
CA ARG A 95 -25.29 -32.13 -3.05
C ARG A 95 -26.20 -32.82 -2.02
N HIS A 96 -26.02 -32.48 -0.75
CA HIS A 96 -26.83 -33.06 0.33
C HIS A 96 -28.32 -32.74 0.18
N ALA A 97 -28.67 -31.51 -0.24
CA ALA A 97 -30.05 -31.14 -0.51
C ALA A 97 -30.67 -31.89 -1.72
N LEU A 98 -29.85 -32.25 -2.72
CA LEU A 98 -30.28 -33.09 -3.84
C LEU A 98 -30.50 -34.53 -3.40
N ASP A 99 -29.58 -35.08 -2.59
CA ASP A 99 -29.66 -36.46 -2.07
C ASP A 99 -30.89 -36.67 -1.18
N ILE A 100 -31.33 -35.65 -0.43
CA ILE A 100 -32.55 -35.71 0.41
C ILE A 100 -33.86 -35.68 -0.42
N ARG A 101 -33.78 -35.21 -1.67
CA ARG A 101 -34.96 -35.04 -2.53
C ARG A 101 -35.29 -36.28 -3.37
N GLU A 102 -34.40 -37.28 -3.39
CA GLU A 102 -34.64 -38.65 -3.90
C GLU A 102 -35.13 -39.58 -2.79
#